data_AF-A0A6C0EGI8-F1
#
_entry.id   AF-A0A6C0EGI8-F1
#
_cell.length_a   1.000
_cell.length_b   1.000
_cell.length_c   1.000
_cell.angle_alpha   90.00
_cell.angle_beta   90.00
_cell.angle_gamma   90.00
#
_symmetry.space_group_name_H-M   'P 1'
#
loop_
_entity.id
_entity.type
_entity.pdbx_description
1 polymer ?
#
loop_
_entity_poly.entity_id
_entity_poly.type
_entity_poly.pdbx_seq_one_letter_code
_entity_poly.pdbx_strand_id
1 'polypeptide(L)'
;MELISSNDFYKLLEEENDVLDENMCCLISKMPLEDNHIKLLCSHAFNYESIYNEVKQQKQYNPMDTSRLLTYQLKCPYCRNIQNELLPLVGEYSVYGVNAPDKYTMKPNVCTYIFKSGKRKGEICNKGCYKKMCKSHLKYLSQLEKKEICKHKLISGKNKGNECGCKIFQDGLCKRHYKK
;
A
#
# COMPACT_ATOMS: atom_id res chain seq x y z
N MET A 1 2.00 -0.30 -48.06
CA MET A 1 2.57 -0.79 -46.79
C MET A 1 4.03 -1.05 -47.10
N GLU A 2 4.90 -0.09 -46.82
CA GLU A 2 6.32 -0.20 -47.17
C GLU A 2 6.98 -1.25 -46.28
N LEU A 3 7.64 -2.22 -46.91
CA LEU A 3 8.36 -3.29 -46.24
C LEU A 3 9.71 -2.72 -45.78
N ILE A 4 9.89 -2.61 -44.47
CA ILE A 4 11.17 -2.22 -43.86
C ILE A 4 12.21 -3.30 -44.21
N SER A 5 13.35 -2.88 -44.76
CA SER A 5 14.48 -3.77 -45.04
C SER A 5 15.03 -4.34 -43.74
N SER A 6 15.50 -5.59 -43.74
CA SER A 6 16.13 -6.21 -42.56
C SER A 6 17.25 -5.34 -41.99
N ASN A 7 17.98 -4.61 -42.85
CA ASN A 7 19.04 -3.72 -42.44
C ASN A 7 18.55 -2.46 -41.71
N ASP A 8 17.38 -1.95 -42.09
CA ASP A 8 16.77 -0.78 -41.44
C ASP A 8 16.17 -1.17 -40.08
N PHE A 9 15.68 -2.42 -39.94
CA PHE A 9 15.27 -2.98 -38.66
C PHE A 9 16.44 -3.10 -37.67
N TYR A 10 17.62 -3.56 -38.11
CA TYR A 10 18.79 -3.64 -37.22
C TYR A 10 19.28 -2.26 -36.79
N LYS A 11 19.24 -1.24 -37.66
CA LYS A 11 19.57 0.14 -37.29
C LYS A 11 18.65 0.72 -36.22
N LEU A 12 17.35 0.40 -36.27
CA LEU A 12 16.38 0.77 -35.24
C LEU A 12 16.63 0.08 -33.89
N LEU A 13 17.25 -1.10 -33.89
CA LEU A 13 17.66 -1.80 -32.66
C LEU A 13 18.97 -1.25 -32.08
N GLU A 14 19.80 -0.61 -32.90
CA GLU A 14 21.07 -0.01 -32.53
C GLU A 14 20.94 1.44 -32.03
N GLU A 15 19.76 2.06 -32.17
CA GLU A 15 19.47 3.35 -31.52
C GLU A 15 19.68 3.19 -30.01
N GLU A 16 20.61 3.97 -29.45
CA GLU A 16 21.00 3.92 -28.05
C GLU A 16 19.78 4.08 -27.15
N ASN A 17 19.22 2.96 -26.69
CA ASN A 17 18.40 2.98 -25.51
C ASN A 17 19.32 3.39 -24.37
N ASP A 18 19.01 4.53 -23.73
CA ASP A 18 19.58 4.91 -22.45
C ASP A 18 19.79 3.66 -21.61
N VAL A 19 21.00 3.49 -21.06
CA VAL A 19 21.35 2.32 -20.23
C VAL A 19 20.47 2.34 -18.98
N LEU A 20 19.25 1.84 -19.13
CA LEU A 20 18.31 1.62 -18.05
C LEU A 20 18.85 0.43 -17.27
N ASP A 21 19.21 0.65 -16.01
CA ASP A 21 19.56 -0.43 -15.10
C ASP A 21 18.40 -1.43 -15.07
N GLU A 22 18.60 -2.59 -15.71
CA GLU A 22 17.58 -3.63 -15.89
C GLU A 22 16.97 -4.07 -14.55
N ASN A 23 17.69 -3.87 -13.45
CA ASN A 23 17.26 -4.22 -12.09
C ASN A 23 16.22 -3.25 -11.51
N MET A 24 16.05 -2.06 -12.08
CA MET A 24 15.12 -1.03 -11.61
C MET A 24 13.85 -0.92 -12.46
N CYS A 25 13.59 -1.93 -13.30
CA CYS A 25 12.41 -1.99 -14.15
C CYS A 25 11.45 -3.09 -13.73
N CYS A 26 10.15 -2.83 -13.92
CA CYS A 26 9.08 -3.81 -13.78
C CYS A 26 9.23 -4.91 -14.84
N LEU A 27 9.22 -6.18 -14.42
CA LEU A 27 9.44 -7.29 -15.34
C LEU A 27 8.28 -7.54 -16.33
N ILE A 28 7.10 -6.98 -16.06
CA ILE A 28 5.91 -7.05 -16.93
C ILE A 28 5.87 -5.86 -17.90
N SER A 29 5.81 -4.63 -17.38
CA SER A 29 5.61 -3.42 -18.20
C SER A 29 6.90 -2.87 -18.81
N LYS A 30 8.08 -3.34 -18.35
CA LYS A 30 9.41 -2.82 -18.70
C LYS A 30 9.61 -1.33 -18.38
N MET A 31 8.73 -0.75 -17.57
CA MET A 31 8.85 0.61 -17.06
C MET A 31 9.62 0.65 -15.74
N PRO A 32 10.19 1.79 -15.35
CA PRO A 32 10.82 1.97 -14.04
C PRO A 32 9.90 1.57 -12.87
N LEU A 33 10.51 1.04 -11.80
CA LEU A 33 9.79 0.64 -10.60
C LEU A 33 9.27 1.87 -9.84
N GLU A 34 7.98 1.87 -9.54
CA GLU A 34 7.32 2.92 -8.75
C GLU A 34 7.58 2.76 -7.24
N ASP A 35 7.32 3.80 -6.45
CA ASP A 35 7.42 3.77 -4.98
C ASP A 35 6.56 2.67 -4.32
N ASN A 36 5.47 2.28 -4.98
CA ASN A 36 4.52 1.27 -4.50
C ASN A 36 4.77 -0.13 -5.10
N HIS A 37 5.93 -0.35 -5.75
CA HIS A 37 6.26 -1.63 -6.35
C HIS A 37 6.21 -2.77 -5.31
N ILE A 38 5.94 -3.98 -5.80
CA ILE A 38 5.87 -5.18 -4.99
C ILE A 38 6.98 -6.12 -5.40
N LYS A 39 7.69 -6.66 -4.40
CA LYS A 39 8.56 -7.80 -4.53
C LYS A 39 7.85 -9.07 -4.05
N LEU A 40 7.65 -10.04 -4.94
CA LEU A 40 7.07 -11.35 -4.60
C LEU A 40 8.05 -12.20 -3.76
N LEU A 41 7.59 -13.31 -3.17
CA LEU A 41 8.44 -14.21 -2.39
C LEU A 41 9.57 -14.86 -3.22
N CYS A 42 9.36 -14.98 -4.53
CA CYS A 42 10.38 -15.40 -5.49
C CYS A 42 11.40 -14.30 -5.85
N SER A 43 11.39 -13.17 -5.14
CA SER A 43 12.28 -12.01 -5.32
C SER A 43 12.10 -11.18 -6.60
N HIS A 44 11.16 -11.52 -7.46
CA HIS A 44 10.83 -10.70 -8.64
C HIS A 44 10.01 -9.46 -8.24
N ALA A 45 10.37 -8.31 -8.81
CA ALA A 45 9.75 -7.02 -8.56
C ALA A 45 8.85 -6.58 -9.73
N PHE A 46 7.70 -5.99 -9.39
CA PHE A 46 6.70 -5.54 -10.35
C PHE A 46 6.04 -4.25 -9.85
N ASN A 47 5.63 -3.38 -10.78
CA ASN A 47 4.71 -2.29 -10.46
C ASN A 47 3.35 -2.86 -10.05
N TYR A 48 2.73 -2.23 -9.06
CA TYR A 48 1.53 -2.75 -8.42
C TYR A 48 0.40 -3.00 -9.42
N GLU A 49 0.15 -2.04 -10.31
CA GLU A 49 -0.92 -2.14 -11.31
C GLU A 49 -0.70 -3.32 -12.27
N SER A 50 0.53 -3.49 -12.77
CA SER A 50 0.87 -4.56 -13.70
C SER A 50 0.66 -5.93 -13.08
N ILE A 51 1.19 -6.17 -11.87
CA ILE A 51 1.03 -7.46 -11.20
C ILE A 51 -0.42 -7.69 -10.74
N TYR A 52 -1.14 -6.64 -10.37
CA TYR A 52 -2.54 -6.73 -9.96
C TYR A 52 -3.44 -7.22 -11.11
N ASN A 53 -3.29 -6.63 -12.30
CA ASN A 53 -4.07 -7.01 -13.49
C ASN A 53 -3.74 -8.43 -13.94
N GLU A 54 -2.47 -8.80 -13.90
CA GLU A 54 -2.00 -10.14 -14.23
C GLU A 54 -2.55 -11.20 -13.26
N VAL A 55 -2.46 -10.98 -11.94
CA VAL A 55 -3.05 -11.90 -10.95
C VAL A 55 -4.56 -11.99 -11.10
N LYS A 56 -5.25 -10.88 -11.42
CA LYS A 56 -6.69 -10.90 -11.71
C LYS A 56 -7.01 -11.81 -12.90
N GLN A 57 -6.20 -11.78 -13.96
CA GLN A 57 -6.36 -12.66 -15.13
C GLN A 57 -6.09 -14.13 -14.77
N GLN A 58 -5.07 -14.42 -13.95
CA GLN A 58 -4.78 -15.78 -13.47
C GLN A 58 -5.93 -16.42 -12.66
N LYS A 59 -6.84 -15.60 -12.10
CA LYS A 59 -8.03 -16.08 -11.38
C LYS A 59 -9.23 -16.33 -12.28
N GLN A 60 -9.17 -15.89 -13.53
CA GLN A 60 -10.20 -16.20 -14.51
C GLN A 60 -9.98 -17.61 -15.05
N TYR A 61 -11.08 -18.24 -15.45
CA TYR A 61 -11.01 -19.53 -16.13
C TYR A 61 -10.32 -19.36 -17.48
N ASN A 62 -9.21 -20.06 -17.68
CA ASN A 62 -8.51 -20.14 -18.95
C ASN A 62 -8.32 -21.62 -19.32
N PRO A 63 -8.95 -22.12 -20.40
CA PRO A 63 -8.79 -23.50 -20.85
C PRO A 63 -7.34 -23.89 -21.15
N MET A 64 -6.49 -22.92 -21.50
CA MET A 64 -5.07 -23.14 -21.83
C MET A 64 -4.17 -23.17 -20.58
N ASP A 65 -4.67 -22.80 -19.40
CA ASP A 65 -3.91 -22.87 -18.15
C ASP A 65 -4.27 -24.14 -17.38
N THR A 66 -3.35 -25.11 -17.38
CA THR A 66 -3.50 -26.37 -16.64
C THR A 66 -3.33 -26.21 -15.14
N SER A 67 -2.76 -25.09 -14.68
CA SER A 67 -2.44 -24.84 -13.28
C SER A 67 -3.56 -24.05 -12.58
N ARG A 68 -4.55 -24.77 -12.03
CA ARG A 68 -5.64 -24.17 -11.25
C ARG A 68 -5.15 -23.69 -9.88
N LEU A 69 -5.08 -22.38 -9.70
CA LEU A 69 -4.66 -21.76 -8.44
C LEU A 69 -5.78 -21.78 -7.39
N LEU A 70 -5.42 -22.01 -6.13
CA LEU A 70 -6.33 -21.79 -5.00
C LEU A 70 -6.60 -20.29 -4.81
N THR A 71 -7.66 -19.95 -4.09
CA THR A 71 -8.07 -18.55 -3.89
C THR A 71 -7.02 -17.71 -3.17
N TYR A 72 -6.18 -18.30 -2.33
CA TYR A 72 -5.12 -17.62 -1.59
C TYR A 72 -3.73 -17.70 -2.26
N GLN A 73 -3.66 -18.35 -3.42
CA GLN A 73 -2.41 -18.52 -4.16
C GLN A 73 -2.25 -17.45 -5.23
N LEU A 74 -1.03 -17.12 -5.61
CA LEU A 74 -0.75 -16.41 -6.86
C LEU A 74 0.47 -17.01 -7.54
N LYS A 75 0.53 -16.92 -8.87
CA LYS A 75 1.64 -17.41 -9.69
C LYS A 75 2.47 -16.23 -10.16
N CYS A 76 3.77 -16.29 -9.95
CA CYS A 76 4.67 -15.27 -10.47
C CYS A 76 4.62 -15.26 -12.00
N PRO A 77 4.40 -14.12 -12.66
CA PRO A 77 4.34 -14.05 -14.13
C PRO A 77 5.68 -14.34 -14.80
N TYR A 78 6.78 -14.05 -14.09
CA TYR A 78 8.12 -14.22 -14.62
C TYR A 78 8.65 -15.65 -14.43
N CYS A 79 8.73 -16.15 -13.19
CA CYS A 79 9.32 -17.47 -12.90
C CYS A 79 8.29 -18.59 -12.70
N ARG A 80 6.99 -18.29 -12.79
CA ARG A 80 5.87 -19.25 -12.59
C ARG A 80 5.81 -19.92 -11.20
N ASN A 81 6.64 -19.50 -10.24
CA ASN A 81 6.56 -19.97 -8.86
C ASN A 81 5.19 -19.61 -8.24
N ILE A 82 4.58 -20.55 -7.53
CA ILE A 82 3.30 -20.35 -6.84
C ILE A 82 3.57 -20.03 -5.37
N GLN A 83 3.06 -18.90 -4.91
CA GLN A 83 3.11 -18.51 -3.49
C GLN A 83 1.71 -18.52 -2.88
N ASN A 84 1.63 -18.76 -1.56
CA ASN A 84 0.39 -18.82 -0.78
C ASN A 84 0.02 -17.47 -0.14
N GLU A 85 0.57 -16.38 -0.66
CA GLU A 85 0.29 -15.02 -0.19
C GLU A 85 -0.19 -14.15 -1.36
N LEU A 86 -1.37 -13.55 -1.17
CA LEU A 86 -2.01 -12.61 -2.07
C LEU A 86 -1.34 -11.23 -2.03
N LEU A 87 -1.65 -10.41 -3.03
CA LEU A 87 -1.17 -9.03 -3.08
C LEU A 87 -1.73 -8.23 -1.90
N PRO A 88 -0.96 -7.26 -1.36
CA PRO A 88 -1.43 -6.37 -0.32
C PRO A 88 -2.43 -5.35 -0.90
N LEU A 89 -3.37 -4.89 -0.06
CA LEU A 89 -4.32 -3.85 -0.46
C LEU A 89 -3.64 -2.47 -0.45
N VAL A 90 -3.39 -1.90 -1.64
CA VAL A 90 -2.77 -0.58 -1.81
C VAL A 90 -3.81 0.55 -1.90
N GLY A 91 -4.91 0.33 -2.60
CA GLY A 91 -6.00 1.30 -2.81
C GLY A 91 -7.27 1.04 -2.00
N GLU A 92 -8.39 1.59 -2.47
CA GLU A 92 -9.70 1.44 -1.83
C GLU A 92 -10.41 0.13 -2.22
N TYR A 93 -10.10 -0.39 -3.42
CA TYR A 93 -10.79 -1.54 -3.98
C TYR A 93 -10.13 -2.86 -3.57
N SER A 94 -10.92 -3.71 -2.94
CA SER A 94 -10.56 -5.09 -2.64
C SER A 94 -11.25 -6.05 -3.61
N VAL A 95 -10.47 -6.94 -4.21
CA VAL A 95 -10.91 -8.03 -5.08
C VAL A 95 -10.53 -9.37 -4.44
N TYR A 96 -11.54 -10.20 -4.23
CA TYR A 96 -11.39 -11.51 -3.63
C TYR A 96 -10.50 -12.40 -4.50
N GLY A 97 -9.51 -13.04 -3.88
CA GLY A 97 -8.53 -13.89 -4.54
C GLY A 97 -7.38 -13.14 -5.22
N VAL A 98 -7.36 -11.81 -5.17
CA VAL A 98 -6.27 -10.98 -5.74
C VAL A 98 -5.55 -10.22 -4.64
N ASN A 99 -6.26 -9.35 -3.92
CA ASN A 99 -5.73 -8.56 -2.80
C ASN A 99 -6.60 -8.65 -1.53
N ALA A 100 -7.50 -9.64 -1.49
CA ALA A 100 -8.36 -9.95 -0.35
C ALA A 100 -8.65 -11.47 -0.31
N PRO A 101 -8.92 -12.05 0.87
CA PRO A 101 -9.00 -11.41 2.20
C PRO A 101 -7.63 -11.12 2.84
N ASP A 102 -7.58 -10.14 3.74
CA ASP A 102 -6.36 -9.65 4.41
C ASP A 102 -5.59 -10.68 5.24
N LYS A 103 -6.23 -11.81 5.58
CA LYS A 103 -5.54 -12.91 6.24
C LYS A 103 -4.54 -13.64 5.33
N TYR A 104 -4.76 -13.58 4.01
CA TYR A 104 -3.92 -14.22 3.02
C TYR A 104 -3.01 -13.23 2.28
N THR A 105 -3.08 -11.94 2.58
CA THR A 105 -2.24 -10.94 1.92
C THR A 105 -0.84 -10.91 2.52
N MET A 106 0.14 -10.68 1.67
CA MET A 106 1.54 -10.55 2.09
C MET A 106 1.77 -9.32 2.97
N LYS A 107 2.69 -9.47 3.93
CA LYS A 107 3.03 -8.44 4.92
C LYS A 107 4.56 -8.26 4.97
N PRO A 108 5.15 -7.65 3.92
CA PRO A 108 6.61 -7.54 3.81
C PRO A 108 7.23 -6.63 4.88
N ASN A 109 6.45 -5.70 5.45
CA ASN A 109 6.93 -4.72 6.41
C ASN A 109 6.47 -5.03 7.83
N VAL A 110 7.12 -4.42 8.82
CA VAL A 110 6.73 -4.47 10.22
C VAL A 110 6.31 -3.08 10.68
N CYS A 111 5.24 -3.00 11.46
CA CYS A 111 4.70 -1.74 11.94
C CYS A 111 5.69 -1.04 12.88
N THR A 112 6.12 0.16 12.48
CA THR A 112 7.09 1.00 13.19
C THR A 112 6.47 1.96 14.22
N TYR A 113 5.17 1.81 14.54
CA TYR A 113 4.51 2.68 15.51
C TYR A 113 5.09 2.49 16.91
N ILE A 114 5.44 3.60 17.56
CA ILE A 114 5.88 3.65 18.96
C ILE A 114 4.69 4.05 19.85
N PHE A 115 4.38 3.24 20.85
CA PHE A 115 3.28 3.53 21.78
C PHE A 115 3.60 4.75 22.64
N LYS A 116 2.69 5.74 22.67
CA LYS A 116 2.85 6.98 23.44
C LYS A 116 2.36 6.90 24.88
N SER A 117 1.58 5.86 25.21
CA SER A 117 0.94 5.69 26.52
C SER A 117 0.66 4.21 26.81
N GLY A 118 0.22 3.92 28.04
CA GLY A 118 -0.10 2.57 28.50
C GLY A 118 1.12 1.76 28.93
N LYS A 119 0.91 0.46 29.18
CA LYS A 119 1.94 -0.46 29.70
C LYS A 119 3.15 -0.63 28.77
N ARG A 120 2.93 -0.49 27.46
CA ARG A 120 3.94 -0.67 26.41
C ARG A 120 4.54 0.64 25.90
N LYS A 121 4.43 1.73 26.68
CA LYS A 121 4.90 3.07 26.26
C LYS A 121 6.39 3.02 25.91
N GLY A 122 6.75 3.58 24.75
CA GLY A 122 8.12 3.57 24.22
C GLY A 122 8.46 2.33 23.39
N GLU A 123 7.64 1.27 23.43
CA GLU A 123 7.86 0.09 22.61
C GLU A 123 7.28 0.24 21.20
N ILE A 124 7.86 -0.52 20.26
CA ILE A 124 7.36 -0.66 18.88
C ILE A 124 6.23 -1.71 18.79
N CYS A 125 5.32 -1.51 17.84
CA CYS A 125 4.16 -2.40 17.66
C CYS A 125 4.52 -3.84 17.26
N ASN A 126 5.50 -4.01 16.35
CA ASN A 126 5.93 -5.31 15.81
C ASN A 126 4.87 -6.14 15.05
N LYS A 127 3.75 -5.54 14.62
CA LYS A 127 2.77 -6.24 13.76
C LYS A 127 3.19 -6.18 12.29
N GLY A 128 3.17 -7.32 11.60
CA GLY A 128 3.38 -7.36 10.14
C GLY A 128 2.32 -6.56 9.39
N CYS A 129 2.72 -5.79 8.40
CA CYS A 129 1.86 -4.99 7.54
C CYS A 129 2.52 -4.73 6.17
N TYR A 130 1.72 -4.22 5.22
CA TYR A 130 2.26 -3.77 3.94
C TYR A 130 2.80 -2.34 4.00
N LYS A 131 2.09 -1.43 4.65
CA LYS A 131 2.50 -0.03 4.80
C LYS A 131 3.51 0.10 5.95
N LYS A 132 4.02 1.32 6.18
CA LYS A 132 4.86 1.64 7.35
C LYS A 132 4.20 1.30 8.70
N MET A 133 2.88 1.31 8.76
CA MET A 133 2.10 1.07 9.98
C MET A 133 0.92 0.13 9.73
N CYS A 134 0.52 -0.62 10.76
CA CYS A 134 -0.62 -1.53 10.66
C CYS A 134 -1.96 -0.77 10.57
N LYS A 135 -2.97 -1.42 10.00
CA LYS A 135 -4.30 -0.81 9.73
C LYS A 135 -4.92 -0.16 10.98
N SER A 136 -4.75 -0.79 12.14
CA SER A 136 -5.26 -0.23 13.40
C SER A 136 -4.61 1.11 13.76
N HIS A 137 -3.30 1.26 13.54
CA HIS A 137 -2.59 2.50 13.85
C HIS A 137 -2.83 3.58 12.80
N LEU A 138 -2.94 3.22 11.51
CA LEU A 138 -3.38 4.16 10.47
C LEU A 138 -4.78 4.70 10.76
N LYS A 139 -5.71 3.83 11.17
CA LYS A 139 -7.07 4.23 11.58
C LYS A 139 -7.06 5.15 12.81
N TYR A 140 -6.22 4.86 13.80
CA TYR A 140 -6.09 5.71 14.97
C TYR A 140 -5.56 7.11 14.63
N LEU A 141 -4.52 7.21 13.80
CA LEU A 141 -3.93 8.49 13.39
C LEU A 141 -4.93 9.33 12.59
N SER A 142 -5.64 8.73 11.62
CA SER A 142 -6.64 9.47 10.84
C SER A 142 -7.81 9.97 11.69
N GLN A 143 -8.14 9.27 12.78
CA GLN A 143 -9.13 9.74 13.76
C GLN A 143 -8.63 10.91 14.62
N LEU A 144 -7.32 10.97 14.90
CA LEU A 144 -6.73 12.11 15.61
C LEU A 144 -6.76 13.39 14.74
N GLU A 145 -6.44 13.27 13.45
CA GLU A 145 -6.45 14.40 12.51
C GLU A 145 -7.85 14.98 12.33
N LYS A 146 -8.88 14.13 12.29
CA LYS A 146 -10.29 14.56 12.12
C LYS A 146 -10.93 15.10 13.39
N LYS A 147 -10.24 15.05 14.54
CA LYS A 147 -10.83 15.43 15.82
C LYS A 147 -10.82 16.94 15.98
N GLU A 148 -11.94 17.58 15.66
CA GLU A 148 -12.10 19.00 15.96
C GLU A 148 -12.19 19.22 17.48
N ILE A 149 -11.40 20.18 17.95
CA ILE A 149 -11.24 20.50 19.36
C ILE A 149 -11.55 21.97 19.63
N CYS A 150 -12.09 22.24 20.81
CA CYS A 150 -12.38 23.57 21.29
C CYS A 150 -11.07 24.36 21.50
N LYS A 151 -10.96 25.48 20.79
CA LYS A 151 -9.80 26.40 20.85
C LYS A 151 -9.95 27.54 21.85
N HIS A 152 -10.97 27.49 22.72
CA HIS A 152 -11.15 28.51 23.75
C HIS A 152 -9.94 28.54 24.68
N LYS A 153 -9.35 29.73 24.87
CA LYS A 153 -8.19 29.91 25.77
C LYS A 153 -8.64 29.83 27.22
N LEU A 154 -7.99 28.97 27.99
CA LEU A 154 -8.30 28.77 29.40
C LEU A 154 -7.93 30.02 30.20
N ILE A 155 -8.87 30.54 30.99
CA ILE A 155 -8.68 31.77 31.77
C ILE A 155 -8.16 31.53 33.20
N SER A 156 -8.16 30.27 33.67
CA SER A 156 -7.79 29.91 35.04
C SER A 156 -7.13 28.52 35.13
N GLY A 157 -6.53 28.24 36.30
CA GLY A 157 -5.87 26.96 36.61
C GLY A 157 -4.45 26.82 36.04
N LYS A 158 -3.86 25.63 36.22
CA LYS A 158 -2.48 25.31 35.82
C LYS A 158 -2.19 25.49 34.32
N ASN A 159 -3.24 25.40 33.49
CA ASN A 159 -3.14 25.50 32.03
C ASN A 159 -3.66 26.84 31.50
N LYS A 160 -3.72 27.89 32.32
CA LYS A 160 -4.16 29.23 31.89
C LYS A 160 -3.33 29.72 30.69
N GLY A 161 -4.00 30.31 29.70
CA GLY A 161 -3.41 30.77 28.44
C GLY A 161 -3.38 29.73 27.32
N ASN A 162 -3.47 28.43 27.65
CA ASN A 162 -3.51 27.35 26.66
C ASN A 162 -4.92 27.12 26.10
N GLU A 163 -5.00 26.52 24.91
CA GLU A 163 -6.27 26.10 24.32
C GLU A 163 -6.91 24.94 25.11
N CYS A 164 -8.25 24.92 25.15
CA CYS A 164 -9.02 23.94 25.90
C CYS A 164 -8.79 22.49 25.45
N GLY A 165 -8.76 22.22 24.15
CA GLY A 165 -8.53 20.88 23.61
C GLY A 165 -9.69 19.88 23.82
N CYS A 166 -10.79 20.28 24.47
CA CYS A 166 -11.96 19.42 24.64
C CYS A 166 -12.73 19.24 23.33
N LYS A 167 -13.45 18.12 23.18
CA LYS A 167 -14.31 17.86 22.00
C LYS A 167 -15.36 18.97 21.83
N ILE A 168 -15.50 19.47 20.61
CA ILE A 168 -16.51 20.48 20.24
C ILE A 168 -17.92 19.92 20.47
N PHE A 169 -18.81 20.78 20.94
CA PHE A 169 -20.24 20.55 21.07
C PHE A 169 -21.02 21.35 20.02
N GLN A 170 -20.88 22.68 20.04
CA GLN A 170 -21.56 23.59 19.10
C GLN A 170 -20.75 24.90 18.96
N ASP A 171 -20.83 25.56 17.79
CA ASP A 171 -20.17 26.83 17.47
C ASP A 171 -18.65 26.85 17.75
N GLY A 172 -17.97 25.73 17.49
CA GLY A 172 -16.53 25.61 17.74
C GLY A 172 -16.14 25.47 19.23
N LEU A 173 -17.12 25.41 20.14
CA LEU A 173 -16.92 25.39 21.59
C LEU A 173 -17.34 24.04 22.20
N CYS A 174 -16.64 23.64 23.27
CA CYS A 174 -17.02 22.45 24.04
C CYS A 174 -18.17 22.78 25.01
N LYS A 175 -18.80 21.75 25.59
CA LYS A 175 -19.91 21.92 26.55
C LYS A 175 -19.60 22.83 27.75
N ARG A 176 -18.34 23.00 28.12
CA ARG A 176 -17.90 23.87 29.23
C ARG A 176 -17.81 25.35 28.84
N HIS A 177 -17.60 25.62 27.56
CA HIS A 177 -17.39 26.97 27.03
C HIS A 177 -18.56 27.45 26.16
N TYR A 178 -19.44 26.53 25.77
CA TYR A 178 -20.71 26.87 25.16
C TYR A 178 -21.63 27.47 26.24
N LYS A 179 -21.80 28.80 26.21
CA LYS A 179 -22.80 29.49 27.02
C LYS A 179 -24.09 29.55 26.21
N LYS A 180 -25.16 29.03 26.80
CA LYS A 180 -26.52 29.12 26.26
C LYS A 180 -27.05 30.54 26.39
#